data_AF-A0A2G9PRJ0-F1
#
_entry.id   AF-A0A2G9PRJ0-F1
#
_cell.length_a   1.000
_cell.length_b   1.000
_cell.length_c   1.000
_cell.angle_alpha   90.00
_cell.angle_beta   90.00
_cell.angle_gamma   90.00
#
_symmetry.space_group_name_H-M   'P 1'
#
loop_
_entity.id
_entity.type
_entity.pdbx_description
1 polymer ?
#
loop_
_entity_poly.entity_id
_entity_poly.type
_entity_poly.pdbx_seq_one_letter_code
_entity_poly.pdbx_strand_id
1 'polypeptide(L)'
;MRPQLILALVLAAPLIFGADLDPKMTGSAHVGVSLSWIIRASDGFRGGARFSTFAFSETPYQTAQFRVPQEHSVETDSFGNKRVAFSWNPEPGNPQRFELFADVFVDYSLGLERIAEQDPAYLQQSEFVILDKEAASEALEIAGDAKTRFEKAVRLADWVYRSIEYDVAYWDVQENSSAVLKTRRGVCDEKSHVLLAFLRSVDIPSRMAAGFVYSGKAWGPHAWVEADLGDGFWTPIDATFNEFRLLDATHLRFAVGRDQGDISEEITEGLLLQKPAPSFSVESQSNFDSLAYSLKFSSVPKRVGPGSSETVSVEIRSTSAFPQAVPVSFAAPQSPPELAVRVSGAPSRLIYLPPNGDALQEWSLVFPTALQSNYVYNFTLEASTLGQRVYSVVEGRRDVPVSYSQELSLEKLESELKDGMFVLSAVVRNRGNMQANPNVICVLEGVSQSSVVSLAPGEERAVQFAFPAPNATTVSGKVRIVSGAQVIEQPFVSSITKESVVYEKQPADDRPLVVAALTIIVVILTLFFLKKLRLPYRPL
;
A
#
# COMPACT_ATOMS: atom_id res chain seq x y z
N MET A 1 19.43 -34.51 7.89
CA MET A 1 18.09 -33.89 8.07
C MET A 1 18.00 -32.76 7.08
N ARG A 2 16.95 -32.71 6.25
CA ARG A 2 16.73 -31.55 5.38
C ARG A 2 16.00 -30.48 6.20
N PRO A 3 16.44 -29.22 6.21
CA PRO A 3 15.68 -28.15 6.82
C PRO A 3 14.42 -27.85 5.99
N GLN A 4 13.34 -27.50 6.68
CA GLN A 4 12.14 -26.90 6.12
C GLN A 4 12.27 -25.37 6.21
N LEU A 5 11.83 -24.67 5.16
CA LEU A 5 11.79 -23.21 5.13
C LEU A 5 10.40 -22.73 5.58
N ILE A 6 10.38 -21.70 6.43
CA ILE A 6 9.17 -21.02 6.89
C ILE A 6 9.33 -19.54 6.58
N LEU A 7 8.31 -18.92 6.02
CA LEU A 7 8.37 -17.51 5.70
C LEU A 7 8.69 -16.63 6.92
N ALA A 8 9.62 -15.69 6.76
CA ALA A 8 10.00 -14.80 7.85
C ALA A 8 8.85 -13.89 8.30
N LEU A 9 8.02 -13.41 7.37
CA LEU A 9 7.01 -12.37 7.60
C LEU A 9 5.63 -12.87 8.07
N VAL A 10 5.40 -14.18 8.18
CA VAL A 10 4.13 -14.72 8.73
C VAL A 10 4.11 -14.50 10.25
N LEU A 11 3.68 -13.31 10.67
CA LEU A 11 3.44 -12.95 12.07
C LEU A 11 2.01 -12.44 12.21
N ALA A 12 1.27 -12.93 13.20
CA ALA A 12 0.07 -12.26 13.66
C ALA A 12 0.51 -11.00 14.43
N ALA A 13 0.34 -9.82 13.82
CA ALA A 13 0.64 -8.55 14.48
C ALA A 13 -0.54 -8.15 15.40
N PRO A 14 -0.34 -8.04 16.72
CA PRO A 14 -1.31 -7.36 17.58
C PRO A 14 -1.21 -5.85 17.33
N LEU A 15 -2.38 -5.20 17.28
CA LEU A 15 -2.48 -3.74 17.36
C LEU A 15 -1.99 -3.29 18.75
N ILE A 16 -0.70 -3.04 18.89
CA ILE A 16 -0.15 -2.38 20.08
C ILE A 16 -0.22 -0.88 19.82
N PHE A 17 -1.16 -0.21 20.48
CA PHE A 17 -1.18 1.25 20.54
C PHE A 17 -0.01 1.73 21.40
N GLY A 18 0.99 2.37 20.79
CA GLY A 18 2.15 2.88 21.53
C GLY A 18 2.98 3.90 20.76
N ALA A 19 3.24 5.02 21.43
CA ALA A 19 4.03 6.20 21.07
C ALA A 19 3.39 7.23 20.10
N ASP A 20 3.63 8.51 20.40
CA ASP A 20 3.40 9.70 19.55
C ASP A 20 4.45 9.71 18.42
N LEU A 21 4.48 8.60 17.66
CA LEU A 21 5.38 8.36 16.54
C LEU A 21 4.58 8.64 15.27
N ASP A 22 5.01 9.64 14.51
CA ASP A 22 4.41 10.02 13.24
C ASP A 22 5.42 9.67 12.14
N PRO A 23 5.26 8.52 11.44
CA PRO A 23 6.29 8.01 10.52
C PRO A 23 6.78 9.06 9.54
N LYS A 24 5.84 9.81 8.93
CA LYS A 24 6.18 10.86 7.96
C LYS A 24 7.02 11.99 8.54
N MET A 25 7.07 12.17 9.85
CA MET A 25 7.87 13.20 10.50
C MET A 25 9.20 12.69 11.03
N THR A 26 9.32 11.38 11.28
CA THR A 26 10.45 10.75 11.96
C THR A 26 11.64 10.52 11.02
N GLY A 27 12.68 11.34 11.17
CA GLY A 27 13.92 11.23 10.39
C GLY A 27 14.94 10.27 10.97
N SER A 28 14.96 10.10 12.30
CA SER A 28 15.77 9.09 12.97
C SER A 28 15.07 8.50 14.19
N ALA A 29 15.37 7.24 14.51
CA ALA A 29 14.78 6.56 15.66
C ALA A 29 15.74 5.53 16.26
N HIS A 30 15.67 5.37 17.58
CA HIS A 30 16.27 4.25 18.32
C HIS A 30 15.15 3.36 18.85
N VAL A 31 15.10 2.11 18.37
CA VAL A 31 14.00 1.18 18.60
C VAL A 31 14.55 -0.13 19.18
N GLY A 32 14.07 -0.48 20.36
CA GLY A 32 14.22 -1.81 20.94
C GLY A 32 13.20 -2.77 20.34
N VAL A 33 13.66 -3.94 19.89
CA VAL A 33 12.85 -5.01 19.30
C VAL A 33 13.04 -6.29 20.12
N SER A 34 11.97 -6.97 20.49
CA SER A 34 12.02 -8.29 21.11
C SER A 34 11.22 -9.30 20.31
N LEU A 35 11.90 -10.36 19.88
CA LEU A 35 11.36 -11.47 19.12
C LEU A 35 11.40 -12.74 19.98
N SER A 36 10.41 -13.61 19.81
CA SER A 36 10.45 -14.93 20.42
C SER A 36 9.82 -15.99 19.54
N TRP A 37 10.31 -17.22 19.68
CA TRP A 37 9.86 -18.40 18.97
C TRP A 37 9.63 -19.52 19.98
N ILE A 38 8.51 -20.23 19.83
CA ILE A 38 8.18 -21.40 20.64
C ILE A 38 8.19 -22.60 19.69
N ILE A 39 9.16 -23.50 19.88
CA ILE A 39 9.40 -24.63 18.99
C ILE A 39 9.12 -25.92 19.74
N ARG A 40 8.28 -26.77 19.15
CA ARG A 40 7.94 -28.08 19.71
C ARG A 40 8.32 -29.18 18.73
N ALA A 41 8.95 -30.24 19.21
CA ALA A 41 9.13 -31.44 18.41
C ALA A 41 7.80 -32.18 18.19
N SER A 42 7.55 -32.63 16.97
CA SER A 42 6.42 -33.51 16.66
C SER A 42 6.58 -34.88 17.34
N ASP A 43 5.45 -35.58 17.49
CA ASP A 43 5.45 -36.93 18.06
C ASP A 43 6.31 -37.87 17.21
N GLY A 44 7.27 -38.53 17.85
CA GLY A 44 8.19 -39.44 17.17
C GLY A 44 9.46 -38.78 16.60
N PHE A 45 9.66 -37.47 16.76
CA PHE A 45 10.93 -36.83 16.42
C PHE A 45 12.11 -37.47 17.19
N ARG A 46 13.24 -37.65 16.50
CA ARG A 46 14.48 -38.24 17.02
C ARG A 46 15.67 -37.49 16.44
N GLY A 47 16.65 -37.18 17.29
CA GLY A 47 17.92 -36.56 16.89
C GLY A 47 18.04 -35.09 17.29
N GLY A 48 19.06 -34.42 16.76
CA GLY A 48 19.28 -32.99 16.98
C GLY A 48 18.34 -32.13 16.14
N ALA A 49 18.00 -30.97 16.68
CA ALA A 49 17.22 -29.93 16.04
C ALA A 49 18.09 -28.72 15.75
N ARG A 50 17.74 -28.02 14.67
CA ARG A 50 18.29 -26.74 14.27
C ARG A 50 17.16 -25.79 13.86
N PHE A 51 17.29 -24.54 14.27
CA PHE A 51 16.44 -23.41 13.86
C PHE A 51 17.34 -22.21 13.54
N SER A 52 17.15 -21.55 12.40
CA SER A 52 17.89 -20.35 12.00
C SER A 52 16.94 -19.26 11.56
N THR A 53 17.05 -18.09 12.19
CA THR A 53 16.24 -16.89 11.92
C THR A 53 17.14 -15.70 11.60
N PHE A 54 16.56 -14.64 11.07
CA PHE A 54 17.29 -13.42 10.74
C PHE A 54 17.58 -12.60 12.00
N ALA A 55 18.77 -12.00 12.01
CA ALA A 55 19.12 -10.91 12.89
C ALA A 55 19.03 -9.58 12.14
N PHE A 56 19.29 -8.48 12.84
CA PHE A 56 19.37 -7.17 12.20
C PHE A 56 20.77 -6.96 11.61
N SER A 57 20.80 -6.61 10.33
CA SER A 57 22.05 -6.34 9.60
C SER A 57 22.43 -4.85 9.71
N GLU A 58 23.73 -4.58 9.70
CA GLU A 58 24.26 -3.21 9.70
C GLU A 58 24.26 -2.63 8.28
N THR A 59 23.91 -1.35 8.17
CA THR A 59 23.94 -0.58 6.93
C THR A 59 24.46 0.83 7.25
N PRO A 60 24.82 1.64 6.25
CA PRO A 60 25.17 3.04 6.50
C PRO A 60 24.06 3.86 7.18
N TYR A 61 22.80 3.48 7.01
CA TYR A 61 21.64 4.12 7.63
C TYR A 61 21.11 3.40 8.87
N GLN A 62 21.63 2.22 9.22
CA GLN A 62 21.12 1.42 10.33
C GLN A 62 22.25 0.75 11.10
N THR A 63 22.32 0.99 12.40
CA THR A 63 23.18 0.23 13.31
C THR A 63 22.31 -0.63 14.22
N ALA A 64 22.67 -1.90 14.39
CA ALA A 64 21.93 -2.81 15.24
C ALA A 64 22.85 -3.62 16.14
N GLN A 65 22.51 -3.71 17.41
CA GLN A 65 23.10 -4.65 18.37
C GLN A 65 22.03 -5.65 18.79
N PHE A 66 22.39 -6.92 18.96
CA PHE A 66 21.43 -7.92 19.42
C PHE A 66 22.00 -8.82 20.51
N ARG A 67 21.10 -9.31 21.34
CA ARG A 67 21.36 -10.22 22.47
C ARG A 67 20.44 -11.42 22.36
N VAL A 68 21.03 -12.60 22.44
CA VAL A 68 20.33 -13.89 22.38
C VAL A 68 20.67 -14.66 23.66
N PRO A 69 19.70 -14.94 24.55
CA PRO A 69 19.97 -15.62 25.82
C PRO A 69 20.39 -17.08 25.69
N GLN A 70 19.90 -17.77 24.65
CA GLN A 70 20.17 -19.18 24.42
C GLN A 70 21.52 -19.39 23.70
N GLU A 71 22.10 -20.58 23.82
CA GLU A 71 23.29 -20.97 23.03
C GLU A 71 22.98 -20.93 21.53
N HIS A 72 23.83 -20.25 20.77
CA HIS A 72 23.60 -19.97 19.36
C HIS A 72 24.92 -19.82 18.60
N SER A 73 24.81 -19.85 17.28
CA SER A 73 25.84 -19.45 16.33
C SER A 73 25.33 -18.29 15.50
N VAL A 74 26.22 -17.38 15.11
CA VAL A 74 25.91 -16.30 14.16
C VAL A 74 26.51 -16.67 12.82
N GLU A 75 25.70 -16.62 11.78
CA GLU A 75 26.08 -16.94 10.41
C GLU A 75 25.68 -15.81 9.45
N THR A 76 26.21 -15.88 8.23
CA THR A 76 25.87 -14.96 7.15
C THR A 76 25.43 -15.78 5.96
N ASP A 77 24.25 -15.47 5.41
CA ASP A 77 23.74 -16.17 4.24
C ASP A 77 24.39 -15.65 2.94
N SER A 78 23.97 -16.20 1.80
CA SER A 78 24.48 -15.82 0.48
C SER A 78 24.14 -14.39 0.06
N PHE A 79 23.18 -13.73 0.72
CA PHE A 79 22.78 -12.35 0.46
C PHE A 79 23.43 -11.36 1.42
N GLY A 80 24.26 -11.84 2.35
CA GLY A 80 24.92 -11.02 3.36
C GLY A 80 24.06 -10.77 4.61
N ASN A 81 22.92 -11.44 4.76
CA ASN A 81 22.08 -11.26 5.94
C ASN A 81 22.71 -11.95 7.15
N LYS A 82 22.72 -11.26 8.29
CA LYS A 82 23.07 -11.88 9.58
C LYS A 82 21.96 -12.82 10.01
N ARG A 83 22.30 -14.05 10.39
CA ARG A 83 21.37 -15.05 10.93
C ARG A 83 21.83 -15.57 12.28
N VAL A 84 20.88 -15.90 13.14
CA VAL A 84 21.10 -16.57 14.43
C VAL A 84 20.58 -17.99 14.30
N ALA A 85 21.48 -18.96 14.48
CA ALA A 85 21.16 -20.37 14.43
C ALA A 85 21.31 -21.04 15.80
N PHE A 86 20.25 -21.72 16.21
CA PHE A 86 20.13 -22.50 17.43
C PHE A 86 20.28 -23.98 17.08
N SER A 87 21.00 -24.74 17.91
CA SER A 87 21.10 -26.19 17.78
C SER A 87 20.92 -26.84 19.15
N TRP A 88 20.01 -27.80 19.27
CA TRP A 88 19.69 -28.45 20.54
C TRP A 88 19.14 -29.86 20.33
N ASN A 89 18.99 -30.63 21.42
CA ASN A 89 18.29 -31.92 21.38
C ASN A 89 16.90 -31.74 22.02
N PRO A 90 15.81 -31.71 21.24
CA PRO A 90 14.48 -31.47 21.78
C PRO A 90 13.97 -32.66 22.60
N GLU A 91 13.35 -32.36 23.73
CA GLU A 91 12.62 -33.34 24.52
C GLU A 91 11.19 -33.49 23.94
N PRO A 92 10.73 -34.71 23.61
CA PRO A 92 9.39 -34.92 23.08
C PRO A 92 8.31 -34.34 24.01
N GLY A 93 7.43 -33.53 23.43
CA GLY A 93 6.31 -32.92 24.14
C GLY A 93 6.63 -31.63 24.91
N ASN A 94 7.90 -31.26 25.09
CA ASN A 94 8.31 -30.05 25.80
C ASN A 94 8.63 -28.90 24.81
N PRO A 95 7.85 -27.81 24.78
CA PRO A 95 8.13 -26.67 23.91
C PRO A 95 9.35 -25.89 24.40
N GLN A 96 10.29 -25.62 23.49
CA GLN A 96 11.47 -24.80 23.75
C GLN A 96 11.23 -23.36 23.31
N ARG A 97 11.61 -22.39 24.16
CA ARG A 97 11.57 -20.96 23.82
C ARG A 97 12.94 -20.45 23.39
N PHE A 98 12.97 -19.69 22.30
CA PHE A 98 14.12 -18.93 21.79
C PHE A 98 13.76 -17.46 21.73
N GLU A 99 14.72 -16.58 22.04
CA GLU A 99 14.49 -15.14 22.13
C GLU A 99 15.63 -14.36 21.48
N LEU A 100 15.29 -13.25 20.84
CA LEU A 100 16.23 -12.28 20.28
C LEU A 100 15.79 -10.88 20.69
N PHE A 101 16.69 -10.15 21.34
CA PHE A 101 16.51 -8.74 21.67
C PHE A 101 17.44 -7.93 20.78
N ALA A 102 16.97 -6.86 20.15
CA ALA A 102 17.78 -5.99 19.32
C ALA A 102 17.54 -4.53 19.65
N ASP A 103 18.61 -3.76 19.70
CA ASP A 103 18.62 -2.31 19.82
C ASP A 103 19.04 -1.75 18.46
N VAL A 104 18.13 -1.06 17.78
CA VAL A 104 18.26 -0.66 16.38
C VAL A 104 18.16 0.85 16.26
N PHE A 105 19.21 1.50 15.77
CA PHE A 105 19.18 2.91 15.37
C PHE A 105 19.06 3.00 13.85
N VAL A 106 18.15 3.84 13.35
CA VAL A 106 17.90 4.05 11.92
C VAL A 106 17.87 5.55 11.58
N ASP A 107 18.53 5.93 10.49
CA ASP A 107 18.49 7.24 9.84
C ASP A 107 18.90 7.11 8.36
N TYR A 108 17.91 7.12 7.45
CA TYR A 108 18.13 7.01 6.00
C TYR A 108 18.86 8.21 5.37
N SER A 109 19.04 9.31 6.12
CA SER A 109 19.78 10.49 5.64
C SER A 109 21.30 10.33 5.76
N LEU A 110 21.80 9.37 6.57
CA LEU A 110 23.23 9.15 6.78
C LEU A 110 23.95 8.51 5.59
N GLY A 111 23.21 7.84 4.70
CA GLY A 111 23.74 7.27 3.46
C GLY A 111 23.09 5.94 3.09
N LEU A 112 23.19 5.58 1.82
CA LEU A 112 22.66 4.32 1.29
C LEU A 112 23.75 3.24 1.22
N GLU A 113 23.32 1.99 1.23
CA GLU A 113 24.23 0.85 1.08
C GLU A 113 24.84 0.82 -0.33
N ARG A 114 26.17 0.71 -0.40
CA ARG A 114 26.89 0.63 -1.67
C ARG A 114 26.74 -0.76 -2.28
N ILE A 115 26.54 -0.82 -3.59
CA ILE A 115 26.54 -2.08 -4.32
C ILE A 115 27.98 -2.58 -4.41
N ALA A 116 28.29 -3.66 -3.69
CA ALA A 116 29.63 -4.25 -3.67
C ALA A 116 29.97 -4.97 -4.98
N GLU A 117 29.03 -5.81 -5.45
CA GLU A 117 29.12 -6.53 -6.71
C GLU A 117 27.71 -6.61 -7.34
N GLN A 118 27.66 -6.49 -8.66
CA GLN A 118 26.41 -6.65 -9.41
C GLN A 118 26.15 -8.12 -9.66
N ASP A 119 25.22 -8.69 -8.89
CA ASP A 119 24.73 -10.05 -9.13
C ASP A 119 23.66 -10.03 -10.23
N PRO A 120 23.87 -10.69 -11.38
CA PRO A 120 22.87 -10.80 -12.44
C PRO A 120 21.54 -11.42 -11.96
N ALA A 121 21.53 -12.15 -10.84
CA ALA A 121 20.31 -12.71 -10.28
C ALA A 121 19.27 -11.64 -9.89
N TYR A 122 19.70 -10.41 -9.60
CA TYR A 122 18.78 -9.29 -9.30
C TYR A 122 18.07 -8.71 -10.53
N LEU A 123 18.40 -9.20 -11.73
CA LEU A 123 17.66 -8.93 -12.97
C LEU A 123 16.78 -10.11 -13.41
N GLN A 124 16.90 -11.27 -12.76
CA GLN A 124 16.25 -12.50 -13.20
C GLN A 124 14.90 -12.71 -12.52
N GLN A 125 14.09 -13.57 -13.14
CA GLN A 125 12.89 -14.12 -12.51
C GLN A 125 13.27 -14.95 -11.27
N SER A 126 12.41 -14.91 -10.26
CA SER A 126 12.50 -15.70 -9.03
C SER A 126 11.13 -16.31 -8.68
N GLU A 127 10.97 -16.91 -7.51
CA GLU A 127 9.77 -17.68 -7.15
C GLU A 127 8.48 -16.85 -7.20
N PHE A 128 8.52 -15.64 -6.65
CA PHE A 128 7.37 -14.73 -6.58
C PHE A 128 7.45 -13.56 -7.58
N VAL A 129 8.59 -13.40 -8.26
CA VAL A 129 8.81 -12.35 -9.26
C VAL A 129 8.89 -12.97 -10.65
N ILE A 130 7.77 -12.96 -11.37
CA ILE A 130 7.60 -13.54 -12.70
C ILE A 130 7.80 -12.44 -13.74
N LEU A 131 8.68 -12.70 -14.72
CA LEU A 131 8.98 -11.76 -15.81
C LEU A 131 8.28 -12.21 -17.09
N ASP A 132 6.95 -12.12 -17.10
CA ASP A 132 6.13 -12.43 -18.27
C ASP A 132 5.99 -11.22 -19.22
N LYS A 133 5.36 -11.46 -20.38
CA LYS A 133 5.22 -10.42 -21.41
C LYS A 133 4.26 -9.32 -20.97
N GLU A 134 3.28 -9.68 -20.17
CA GLU A 134 2.26 -8.79 -19.60
C GLU A 134 2.91 -7.79 -18.65
N ALA A 135 3.68 -8.27 -17.67
CA ALA A 135 4.44 -7.43 -16.75
C ALA A 135 5.44 -6.53 -17.49
N ALA A 136 6.15 -7.08 -18.48
CA ALA A 136 7.11 -6.30 -19.26
C ALA A 136 6.44 -5.22 -20.12
N SER A 137 5.34 -5.53 -20.78
CA SER A 137 4.58 -4.58 -21.60
C SER A 137 4.02 -3.45 -20.74
N GLU A 138 3.41 -3.79 -19.60
CA GLU A 138 2.84 -2.80 -18.67
C GLU A 138 3.95 -1.93 -18.07
N ALA A 139 5.08 -2.51 -17.65
CA ALA A 139 6.22 -1.74 -17.15
C ALA A 139 6.79 -0.78 -18.20
N LEU A 140 6.90 -1.20 -19.47
CA LEU A 140 7.36 -0.34 -20.57
C LEU A 140 6.37 0.80 -20.85
N GLU A 141 5.07 0.53 -20.81
CA GLU A 141 4.02 1.55 -20.99
C GLU A 141 4.07 2.59 -19.87
N ILE A 142 4.16 2.15 -18.61
CA ILE A 142 4.25 3.03 -17.44
C ILE A 142 5.55 3.85 -17.46
N ALA A 143 6.68 3.21 -17.79
CA ALA A 143 7.95 3.89 -17.95
C ALA A 143 7.86 4.98 -19.04
N GLY A 144 7.17 4.70 -20.14
CA GLY A 144 6.90 5.64 -21.21
C GLY A 144 8.18 6.28 -21.77
N ASP A 145 8.23 7.60 -21.78
CA ASP A 145 9.36 8.37 -22.30
C ASP A 145 10.51 8.60 -21.29
N ALA A 146 10.41 8.08 -20.06
CA ALA A 146 11.43 8.23 -19.01
C ALA A 146 12.83 7.82 -19.50
N LYS A 147 13.83 8.67 -19.25
CA LYS A 147 15.19 8.49 -19.81
C LYS A 147 16.14 7.77 -18.86
N THR A 148 15.99 7.99 -17.56
CA THR A 148 16.88 7.44 -16.53
C THR A 148 16.23 6.29 -15.78
N ARG A 149 17.05 5.41 -15.18
CA ARG A 149 16.55 4.36 -14.27
C ARG A 149 15.75 4.97 -13.11
N PHE A 150 16.20 6.12 -12.61
CA PHE A 150 15.49 6.86 -11.57
C PHE A 150 14.09 7.28 -12.01
N GLU A 151 13.94 7.95 -13.14
CA GLU A 151 12.62 8.37 -13.65
C GLU A 151 11.69 7.16 -13.88
N LYS A 152 12.22 6.09 -14.47
CA LYS A 152 11.45 4.84 -14.66
C LYS A 152 10.97 4.29 -13.32
N ALA A 153 11.88 4.14 -12.35
CA ALA A 153 11.57 3.62 -11.03
C ALA A 153 10.52 4.47 -10.29
N VAL A 154 10.58 5.80 -10.41
CA VAL A 154 9.55 6.69 -9.83
C VAL A 154 8.18 6.43 -10.42
N ARG A 155 8.07 6.35 -11.76
CA ARG A 155 6.78 6.07 -12.44
C ARG A 155 6.23 4.70 -12.07
N LEU A 156 7.09 3.68 -12.02
CA LEU A 156 6.70 2.31 -11.67
C LEU A 156 6.26 2.21 -10.20
N ALA A 157 7.01 2.81 -9.27
CA ALA A 157 6.67 2.81 -7.85
C ALA A 157 5.34 3.55 -7.58
N ASP A 158 5.16 4.73 -8.17
CA ASP A 158 3.92 5.50 -8.08
C ASP A 158 2.72 4.74 -8.66
N TRP A 159 2.92 4.04 -9.78
CA TRP A 159 1.89 3.20 -10.36
C TRP A 159 1.53 2.04 -9.42
N VAL A 160 2.50 1.32 -8.86
CA VAL A 160 2.24 0.19 -7.94
C VAL A 160 1.51 0.68 -6.69
N TYR A 161 1.90 1.83 -6.15
CA TYR A 161 1.23 2.46 -5.02
C TYR A 161 -0.26 2.71 -5.33
N ARG A 162 -0.57 3.30 -6.49
CA ARG A 162 -1.94 3.71 -6.86
C ARG A 162 -2.82 2.58 -7.41
N SER A 163 -2.25 1.63 -8.12
CA SER A 163 -2.99 0.64 -8.92
C SER A 163 -3.15 -0.72 -8.24
N ILE A 164 -2.37 -1.02 -7.20
CA ILE A 164 -2.54 -2.23 -6.39
C ILE A 164 -3.22 -1.85 -5.07
N GLU A 165 -4.46 -2.29 -4.88
CA GLU A 165 -5.22 -2.06 -3.65
C GLU A 165 -4.60 -2.86 -2.50
N TYR A 166 -4.39 -2.21 -1.35
CA TYR A 166 -3.93 -2.89 -0.15
C TYR A 166 -5.08 -3.69 0.47
N ASP A 167 -4.99 -5.01 0.44
CA ASP A 167 -6.07 -5.91 0.89
C ASP A 167 -5.57 -6.89 1.95
N VAL A 168 -6.02 -6.70 3.19
CA VAL A 168 -5.66 -7.57 4.33
C VAL A 168 -6.15 -9.01 4.17
N ALA A 169 -7.06 -9.30 3.24
CA ALA A 169 -7.45 -10.67 2.91
C ALA A 169 -6.28 -11.49 2.32
N TYR A 170 -5.23 -10.81 1.83
CA TYR A 170 -4.02 -11.43 1.31
C TYR A 170 -2.96 -11.67 2.39
N TRP A 171 -3.22 -11.34 3.66
CA TRP A 171 -2.21 -11.47 4.74
C TRP A 171 -1.64 -12.89 4.89
N ASP A 172 -2.47 -13.91 4.71
CA ASP A 172 -2.07 -15.33 4.80
C ASP A 172 -1.96 -16.00 3.42
N VAL A 173 -1.96 -15.21 2.35
CA VAL A 173 -1.80 -15.67 0.96
C VAL A 173 -0.43 -15.19 0.47
N GLN A 174 0.16 -15.96 -0.44
CA GLN A 174 1.34 -15.52 -1.16
C GLN A 174 1.10 -15.62 -2.65
N GLU A 175 0.94 -14.48 -3.29
CA GLU A 175 0.78 -14.42 -4.74
C GLU A 175 2.06 -13.91 -5.40
N ASN A 176 2.40 -14.55 -6.51
CA ASN A 176 3.46 -14.03 -7.37
C ASN A 176 2.95 -12.80 -8.14
N SER A 177 3.88 -11.96 -8.59
CA SER A 177 3.62 -10.75 -9.37
C SER A 177 2.65 -10.95 -10.55
N SER A 178 2.70 -12.05 -11.30
CA SER A 178 1.78 -12.30 -12.42
C SER A 178 0.32 -12.47 -11.95
N ALA A 179 0.10 -13.14 -10.82
CA ALA A 179 -1.22 -13.25 -10.22
C ALA A 179 -1.72 -11.90 -9.66
N VAL A 180 -0.85 -11.17 -8.97
CA VAL A 180 -1.16 -9.82 -8.43
C VAL A 180 -1.51 -8.83 -9.54
N LEU A 181 -0.83 -8.88 -10.69
CA LEU A 181 -1.16 -8.02 -11.83
C LEU A 181 -2.56 -8.29 -12.38
N LYS A 182 -3.12 -9.50 -12.19
CA LYS A 182 -4.50 -9.83 -12.59
C LYS A 182 -5.52 -9.36 -11.56
N THR A 183 -5.23 -9.53 -10.26
CA THR A 183 -6.17 -9.20 -9.18
C THR A 183 -6.12 -7.72 -8.78
N ARG A 184 -4.98 -7.06 -9.02
CA ARG A 184 -4.66 -5.70 -8.57
C ARG A 184 -4.83 -5.51 -7.06
N ARG A 185 -4.57 -6.56 -6.28
CA ARG A 185 -4.74 -6.60 -4.82
C ARG A 185 -3.60 -7.37 -4.15
N GLY A 186 -3.23 -6.93 -2.96
CA GLY A 186 -2.27 -7.65 -2.12
C GLY A 186 -1.79 -6.81 -0.94
N VAL A 187 -0.83 -7.31 -0.17
CA VAL A 187 -0.20 -6.55 0.92
C VAL A 187 1.19 -6.05 0.49
N CYS A 188 2.06 -5.74 1.46
CA CYS A 188 3.40 -5.22 1.20
C CYS A 188 4.26 -6.17 0.35
N ASP A 189 4.12 -7.49 0.54
CA ASP A 189 4.81 -8.53 -0.23
C ASP A 189 4.41 -8.48 -1.70
N GLU A 190 3.11 -8.57 -2.01
CA GLU A 190 2.59 -8.53 -3.39
C GLU A 190 2.94 -7.23 -4.11
N LYS A 191 2.86 -6.08 -3.42
CA LYS A 191 3.27 -4.78 -4.00
C LYS A 191 4.77 -4.78 -4.31
N SER A 192 5.59 -5.35 -3.43
CA SER A 192 7.02 -5.51 -3.65
C SER A 192 7.31 -6.47 -4.81
N HIS A 193 6.61 -7.60 -4.91
CA HIS A 193 6.76 -8.55 -6.03
C HIS A 193 6.47 -7.89 -7.38
N VAL A 194 5.39 -7.12 -7.49
CA VAL A 194 5.05 -6.39 -8.72
C VAL A 194 6.10 -5.34 -9.04
N LEU A 195 6.54 -4.56 -8.05
CA LEU A 195 7.56 -3.55 -8.27
C LEU A 195 8.89 -4.17 -8.73
N LEU A 196 9.31 -5.29 -8.13
CA LEU A 196 10.48 -6.05 -8.57
C LEU A 196 10.33 -6.53 -10.02
N ALA A 197 9.18 -7.11 -10.38
CA ALA A 197 8.92 -7.59 -11.74
C ALA A 197 9.01 -6.44 -12.76
N PHE A 198 8.43 -5.28 -12.42
CA PHE A 198 8.47 -4.09 -13.26
C PHE A 198 9.87 -3.52 -13.43
N LEU A 199 10.63 -3.34 -12.34
CA LEU A 199 11.99 -2.80 -12.38
C LEU A 199 12.91 -3.71 -13.22
N ARG A 200 12.85 -5.02 -12.97
CA ARG A 200 13.64 -6.01 -13.73
C ARG A 200 13.27 -6.03 -15.20
N SER A 201 11.99 -5.87 -15.54
CA SER A 201 11.51 -5.82 -16.92
C SER A 201 12.01 -4.60 -17.72
N VAL A 202 12.50 -3.56 -17.03
CA VAL A 202 13.11 -2.37 -17.66
C VAL A 202 14.61 -2.24 -17.35
N ASP A 203 15.27 -3.36 -17.09
CA ASP A 203 16.71 -3.52 -16.85
C ASP A 203 17.25 -2.73 -15.65
N ILE A 204 16.46 -2.66 -14.57
CA ILE A 204 16.87 -2.11 -13.27
C ILE A 204 17.07 -3.27 -12.29
N PRO A 205 18.32 -3.57 -11.88
CA PRO A 205 18.59 -4.57 -10.85
C PRO A 205 17.88 -4.19 -9.55
N SER A 206 17.16 -5.15 -8.96
CA SER A 206 16.38 -4.90 -7.74
C SER A 206 16.27 -6.14 -6.86
N ARG A 207 16.23 -5.91 -5.55
CA ARG A 207 16.11 -6.93 -4.51
C ARG A 207 15.01 -6.56 -3.52
N MET A 208 14.42 -7.56 -2.88
CA MET A 208 13.47 -7.36 -1.78
C MET A 208 14.26 -7.07 -0.51
N ALA A 209 13.76 -6.13 0.28
CA ALA A 209 14.17 -5.91 1.66
C ALA A 209 12.98 -6.23 2.57
N ALA A 210 13.26 -6.85 3.71
CA ALA A 210 12.27 -7.25 4.69
C ALA A 210 12.67 -6.80 6.10
N GLY A 211 11.67 -6.48 6.88
CA GLY A 211 11.86 -5.72 8.10
C GLY A 211 10.62 -5.62 8.97
N PHE A 212 10.68 -4.63 9.87
CA PHE A 212 9.53 -4.13 10.60
C PHE A 212 9.30 -2.66 10.26
N VAL A 213 8.05 -2.23 10.25
CA VAL A 213 7.66 -0.84 10.06
C VAL A 213 6.60 -0.44 11.08
N TYR A 214 6.53 0.85 11.44
CA TYR A 214 5.40 1.39 12.20
C TYR A 214 4.41 2.04 11.26
N SER A 215 3.21 1.48 11.12
CA SER A 215 2.20 1.97 10.17
C SER A 215 1.50 3.28 10.59
N GLY A 216 1.99 3.96 11.63
CA GLY A 216 1.26 5.02 12.36
C GLY A 216 0.22 4.50 13.36
N LYS A 217 0.06 3.17 13.49
CA LYS A 217 -0.89 2.53 14.42
C LYS A 217 -0.27 1.39 15.21
N ALA A 218 0.52 0.55 14.55
CA ALA A 218 1.18 -0.58 15.15
C ALA A 218 2.46 -0.90 14.38
N TRP A 219 3.39 -1.55 15.08
CA TRP A 219 4.55 -2.17 14.47
C TRP A 219 4.17 -3.51 13.87
N GLY A 220 4.68 -3.81 12.68
CA GLY A 220 4.40 -5.07 12.00
C GLY A 220 5.50 -5.48 11.02
N PRO A 221 5.51 -6.77 10.61
CA PRO A 221 6.37 -7.23 9.51
C PRO A 221 6.07 -6.43 8.25
N HIS A 222 7.10 -6.15 7.47
CA HIS A 222 6.96 -5.35 6.27
C HIS A 222 8.02 -5.68 5.23
N ALA A 223 7.66 -5.48 3.96
CA ALA A 223 8.55 -5.64 2.83
C ALA A 223 8.51 -4.43 1.89
N TRP A 224 9.68 -4.12 1.33
CA TRP A 224 9.88 -3.09 0.33
C TRP A 224 10.97 -3.52 -0.66
N VAL A 225 11.31 -2.63 -1.61
CA VAL A 225 12.28 -2.91 -2.66
C VAL A 225 13.53 -2.06 -2.49
N GLU A 226 14.69 -2.61 -2.81
CA GLU A 226 15.92 -1.86 -3.02
C GLU A 226 16.37 -2.02 -4.48
N ALA A 227 16.73 -0.92 -5.15
CA ALA A 227 17.06 -0.93 -6.58
C ALA A 227 18.35 -0.15 -6.91
N ASP A 228 19.08 -0.64 -7.91
CA ASP A 228 20.22 0.06 -8.51
C ASP A 228 19.75 1.06 -9.57
N LEU A 229 19.65 2.32 -9.16
CA LEU A 229 19.22 3.41 -10.05
C LEU A 229 20.36 3.99 -10.89
N GLY A 230 21.54 3.36 -10.88
CA GLY A 230 22.71 3.75 -11.66
C GLY A 230 23.68 4.69 -10.93
N ASP A 231 23.45 4.97 -9.65
CA ASP A 231 24.34 5.76 -8.79
C ASP A 231 25.30 4.88 -7.94
N GLY A 232 25.19 3.55 -8.05
CA GLY A 232 26.04 2.59 -7.34
C GLY A 232 25.58 2.25 -5.93
N PHE A 233 24.34 2.62 -5.57
CA PHE A 233 23.76 2.35 -4.26
C PHE A 233 22.43 1.60 -4.39
N TRP A 234 22.14 0.79 -3.37
CA TRP A 234 20.81 0.21 -3.18
C TRP A 234 19.87 1.32 -2.70
N THR A 235 19.01 1.79 -3.60
CA THR A 235 18.01 2.81 -3.28
C THR A 235 16.74 2.15 -2.76
N PRO A 236 16.30 2.41 -1.51
CA PRO A 236 15.08 1.85 -0.98
C PRO A 236 13.85 2.52 -1.60
N ILE A 237 12.83 1.72 -1.90
CA ILE A 237 11.58 2.12 -2.55
C ILE A 237 10.45 1.33 -1.90
N ASP A 238 9.55 2.04 -1.23
CA ASP A 238 8.38 1.48 -0.58
C ASP A 238 7.10 1.93 -1.32
N ALA A 239 6.60 1.05 -2.19
CA ALA A 239 5.35 1.29 -2.90
C ALA A 239 4.09 1.10 -2.03
N THR A 240 4.21 0.67 -0.78
CA THR A 240 3.11 0.59 0.19
C THR A 240 2.88 1.94 0.85
N PHE A 241 3.94 2.60 1.31
CA PHE A 241 3.88 3.91 1.96
C PHE A 241 4.13 5.09 1.00
N ASN A 242 4.42 4.80 -0.27
CA ASN A 242 4.77 5.76 -1.30
C ASN A 242 6.10 6.49 -0.99
N GLU A 243 7.06 5.81 -0.39
CA GLU A 243 8.34 6.42 -0.02
C GLU A 243 9.43 5.96 -0.99
N PHE A 244 10.33 6.87 -1.35
CA PHE A 244 11.33 6.62 -2.39
C PHE A 244 12.64 7.27 -2.02
N ARG A 245 13.72 6.48 -2.03
CA ARG A 245 15.10 6.82 -1.66
C ARG A 245 15.30 7.20 -0.20
N LEU A 246 14.45 8.07 0.34
CA LEU A 246 14.39 8.43 1.74
C LEU A 246 13.14 7.76 2.32
N LEU A 247 13.35 6.76 3.18
CA LEU A 247 12.28 6.17 3.99
C LEU A 247 12.27 6.82 5.37
N ASP A 248 11.14 6.77 6.07
CA ASP A 248 11.11 7.13 7.48
C ASP A 248 11.90 6.16 8.37
N ALA A 249 12.32 6.63 9.54
CA ALA A 249 13.14 5.83 10.46
C ALA A 249 12.36 4.74 11.22
N THR A 250 11.11 4.49 10.87
CA THR A 250 10.36 3.33 11.37
C THR A 250 10.65 2.07 10.55
N HIS A 251 11.31 2.17 9.39
CA HIS A 251 11.69 1.02 8.56
C HIS A 251 12.96 0.35 9.07
N LEU A 252 12.81 -0.71 9.88
CA LEU A 252 13.90 -1.51 10.45
C LEU A 252 14.18 -2.72 9.55
N ARG A 253 15.35 -2.78 8.89
CA ARG A 253 15.70 -3.88 7.98
C ARG A 253 16.33 -5.05 8.73
N PHE A 254 15.89 -6.28 8.48
CA PHE A 254 16.59 -7.48 8.96
C PHE A 254 17.18 -8.32 7.82
N ALA A 255 16.55 -8.35 6.64
CA ALA A 255 17.01 -9.17 5.52
C ALA A 255 16.82 -8.53 4.16
N VAL A 256 17.58 -9.03 3.19
CA VAL A 256 17.42 -8.82 1.76
C VAL A 256 17.48 -10.14 1.00
N GLY A 257 16.82 -10.22 -0.15
CA GLY A 257 16.77 -11.41 -1.01
C GLY A 257 16.32 -11.05 -2.42
N ARG A 258 16.34 -11.99 -3.37
CA ARG A 258 15.80 -11.69 -4.72
C ARG A 258 14.29 -11.48 -4.64
N ASP A 259 13.61 -12.23 -3.78
CA ASP A 259 12.21 -12.04 -3.41
C ASP A 259 11.94 -12.71 -2.06
N GLN A 260 10.66 -12.89 -1.73
CA GLN A 260 10.22 -13.45 -0.47
C GLN A 260 10.65 -14.91 -0.24
N GLY A 261 10.94 -15.68 -1.30
CA GLY A 261 11.39 -17.08 -1.19
C GLY A 261 12.79 -17.20 -0.56
N ASP A 262 13.65 -16.21 -0.81
CA ASP A 262 14.98 -16.12 -0.20
C ASP A 262 14.95 -15.63 1.25
N ILE A 263 13.83 -15.06 1.71
CA ILE A 263 13.66 -14.48 3.04
C ILE A 263 12.80 -15.42 3.90
N SER A 264 13.39 -16.55 4.27
CA SER A 264 12.76 -17.58 5.08
C SER A 264 13.62 -18.04 6.25
N GLU A 265 12.97 -18.31 7.37
CA GLU A 265 13.55 -19.01 8.49
C GLU A 265 13.74 -20.49 8.16
N GLU A 266 14.83 -21.08 8.64
CA GLU A 266 15.12 -22.50 8.46
C GLU A 266 14.84 -23.23 9.75
N ILE A 267 14.06 -24.31 9.69
CA ILE A 267 13.78 -25.16 10.84
C ILE A 267 13.94 -26.61 10.46
N THR A 268 14.41 -27.45 11.38
CA THR A 268 14.49 -28.89 11.11
C THR A 268 13.11 -29.47 10.86
N GLU A 269 12.98 -30.29 9.81
CA GLU A 269 11.73 -30.99 9.49
C GLU A 269 11.20 -31.78 10.69
N GLY A 270 9.89 -31.72 10.93
CA GLY A 270 9.25 -32.36 12.08
C GLY A 270 9.23 -31.52 13.36
N LEU A 271 9.59 -30.25 13.29
CA LEU A 271 9.36 -29.27 14.37
C LEU A 271 8.16 -28.37 14.03
N LEU A 272 7.38 -28.02 15.05
CA LEU A 272 6.27 -27.10 14.97
C LEU A 272 6.71 -25.75 15.54
N LEU A 273 6.61 -24.70 14.73
CA LEU A 273 6.98 -23.35 15.10
C LEU A 273 5.73 -22.52 15.41
N GLN A 274 5.73 -21.89 16.58
CA GLN A 274 4.80 -20.82 16.92
C GLN A 274 5.59 -19.52 17.11
N LYS A 275 5.09 -18.44 16.51
CA LYS A 275 5.68 -17.11 16.60
C LYS A 275 4.76 -16.18 17.41
N PRO A 276 5.01 -16.00 18.72
CA PRO A 276 4.42 -14.91 19.46
C PRO A 276 4.68 -13.56 18.78
N ALA A 277 3.77 -12.63 19.00
CA ALA A 277 3.90 -11.27 18.49
C ALA A 277 5.21 -10.62 18.94
N PRO A 278 5.91 -9.90 18.05
CA PRO A 278 7.05 -9.08 18.44
C PRO A 278 6.62 -7.92 19.34
N SER A 279 7.51 -7.47 20.22
CA SER A 279 7.30 -6.24 21.01
C SER A 279 8.35 -5.19 20.67
N PHE A 280 7.93 -3.93 20.68
CA PHE A 280 8.75 -2.79 20.28
C PHE A 280 8.72 -1.70 21.35
N SER A 281 9.85 -1.00 21.52
CA SER A 281 9.96 0.19 22.35
C SER A 281 10.75 1.27 21.61
N VAL A 282 10.15 2.45 21.45
CA VAL A 282 10.85 3.62 20.90
C VAL A 282 11.58 4.31 22.05
N GLU A 283 12.91 4.21 22.08
CA GLU A 283 13.73 4.81 23.13
C GLU A 283 13.98 6.28 22.88
N SER A 284 14.25 6.65 21.63
CA SER A 284 14.37 8.04 21.18
C SER A 284 13.99 8.18 19.71
N GLN A 285 13.63 9.39 19.32
CA GLN A 285 13.35 9.75 17.93
C GLN A 285 13.69 11.22 17.69
N SER A 286 13.98 11.57 16.44
CA SER A 286 14.08 12.96 15.98
C SER A 286 13.31 13.13 14.68
N ASN A 287 12.77 14.34 14.49
CA ASN A 287 12.17 14.69 13.21
C ASN A 287 13.26 14.84 12.13
N PHE A 288 12.86 14.87 10.86
CA PHE A 288 13.77 15.27 9.79
C PHE A 288 14.37 16.66 10.07
N ASP A 289 15.70 16.76 10.19
CA ASP A 289 16.40 18.01 10.49
C ASP A 289 16.33 19.01 9.33
N SER A 290 16.68 18.54 8.13
CA SER A 290 16.61 19.34 6.89
C SER A 290 16.43 18.44 5.68
N LEU A 291 15.52 18.83 4.80
CA LEU A 291 15.27 18.13 3.54
C LEU A 291 15.68 19.04 2.39
N ALA A 292 16.19 18.43 1.31
CA ALA A 292 16.57 19.15 0.09
C ALA A 292 15.36 19.58 -0.76
N TYR A 293 14.17 19.59 -0.17
CA TYR A 293 12.94 20.05 -0.79
C TYR A 293 12.02 20.75 0.21
N SER A 294 11.14 21.59 -0.31
CA SER A 294 10.14 22.32 0.48
C SER A 294 8.78 22.33 -0.23
N LEU A 295 7.70 22.30 0.56
CA LEU A 295 6.33 22.42 0.06
C LEU A 295 5.76 23.81 0.35
N LYS A 296 4.98 24.34 -0.60
CA LYS A 296 4.24 25.58 -0.40
C LYS A 296 2.98 25.61 -1.24
N PHE A 297 1.89 26.11 -0.66
CA PHE A 297 0.73 26.51 -1.46
C PHE A 297 1.07 27.72 -2.34
N SER A 298 0.98 27.55 -3.66
CA SER A 298 1.21 28.63 -4.63
C SER A 298 -0.09 29.32 -5.05
N SER A 299 -1.19 28.55 -5.17
CA SER A 299 -2.52 29.08 -5.47
C SER A 299 -3.60 28.34 -4.68
N VAL A 300 -4.42 29.10 -3.95
CA VAL A 300 -5.55 28.59 -3.16
C VAL A 300 -6.70 29.59 -3.28
N PRO A 301 -7.95 29.14 -3.54
CA PRO A 301 -9.10 30.04 -3.53
C PRO A 301 -9.28 30.64 -2.14
N LYS A 302 -9.48 31.96 -2.06
CA LYS A 302 -9.74 32.62 -0.76
C LYS A 302 -11.15 32.35 -0.25
N ARG A 303 -12.11 32.29 -1.18
CA ARG A 303 -13.53 32.13 -0.90
C ARG A 303 -14.17 31.19 -1.90
N VAL A 304 -15.09 30.36 -1.41
CA VAL A 304 -15.81 29.35 -2.20
C VAL A 304 -17.28 29.34 -1.86
N GLY A 305 -18.09 29.01 -2.86
CA GLY A 305 -19.54 28.91 -2.74
C GLY A 305 -20.03 27.46 -2.72
N PRO A 306 -21.35 27.25 -2.52
CA PRO A 306 -21.93 25.92 -2.44
C PRO A 306 -21.66 25.10 -3.70
N GLY A 307 -20.98 23.97 -3.55
CA GLY A 307 -20.65 23.08 -4.65
C GLY A 307 -19.44 23.51 -5.49
N SER A 308 -18.78 24.64 -5.23
CA SER A 308 -17.79 25.15 -6.19
C SER A 308 -16.66 24.16 -6.47
N SER A 309 -16.20 24.14 -7.73
CA SER A 309 -15.07 23.34 -8.17
C SER A 309 -13.88 24.26 -8.35
N GLU A 310 -12.82 24.01 -7.59
CA GLU A 310 -11.65 24.89 -7.53
C GLU A 310 -10.37 24.08 -7.77
N THR A 311 -9.35 24.75 -8.28
CA THR A 311 -8.01 24.14 -8.37
C THR A 311 -7.10 24.74 -7.31
N VAL A 312 -6.40 23.87 -6.60
CA VAL A 312 -5.37 24.23 -5.62
C VAL A 312 -4.03 23.75 -6.14
N SER A 313 -3.05 24.65 -6.12
CA SER A 313 -1.70 24.37 -6.62
C SER A 313 -0.71 24.38 -5.45
N VAL A 314 0.09 23.32 -5.37
CA VAL A 314 1.21 23.16 -4.42
C VAL A 314 2.50 23.16 -5.22
N GLU A 315 3.39 24.07 -4.86
CA GLU A 315 4.74 24.15 -5.38
C GLU A 315 5.66 23.31 -4.49
N ILE A 316 6.48 22.47 -5.12
CA ILE A 316 7.56 21.72 -4.50
C ILE A 316 8.86 22.28 -5.06
N ARG A 317 9.71 22.82 -4.19
CA ARG A 317 11.02 23.33 -4.61
C ARG A 317 12.13 22.44 -4.11
N SER A 318 13.10 22.12 -4.95
CA SER A 318 14.27 21.34 -4.55
C SER A 318 15.57 22.11 -4.69
N THR A 319 16.42 22.01 -3.67
CA THR A 319 17.80 22.52 -3.67
C THR A 319 18.82 21.41 -3.91
N SER A 320 18.37 20.19 -4.21
CA SER A 320 19.24 19.04 -4.42
C SER A 320 19.92 19.11 -5.79
N ALA A 321 21.23 18.92 -5.81
CA ALA A 321 21.98 18.74 -7.06
C ALA A 321 21.73 17.36 -7.72
N PHE A 322 20.93 16.50 -7.09
CA PHE A 322 20.57 15.17 -7.56
C PHE A 322 19.06 15.07 -7.77
N PRO A 323 18.58 14.20 -8.68
CA PRO A 323 17.14 13.99 -8.85
C PRO A 323 16.50 13.54 -7.53
N GLN A 324 15.26 13.95 -7.30
CA GLN A 324 14.47 13.59 -6.13
C GLN A 324 13.14 12.95 -6.56
N ALA A 325 12.59 12.14 -5.68
CA ALA A 325 11.25 11.60 -5.80
C ALA A 325 10.54 11.94 -4.48
N VAL A 326 9.62 12.90 -4.53
CA VAL A 326 9.02 13.48 -3.32
C VAL A 326 7.58 13.00 -3.21
N PRO A 327 7.22 12.21 -2.19
CA PRO A 327 5.82 11.89 -1.98
C PRO A 327 5.08 13.12 -1.48
N VAL A 328 4.02 13.50 -2.18
CA VAL A 328 3.16 14.61 -1.78
C VAL A 328 1.76 14.07 -1.58
N SER A 329 1.27 14.20 -0.37
CA SER A 329 -0.10 13.90 0.03
C SER A 329 -0.88 15.19 0.19
N PHE A 330 -2.10 15.21 -0.31
CA PHE A 330 -3.04 16.31 -0.15
C PHE A 330 -4.27 15.83 0.60
N ALA A 331 -4.67 16.56 1.63
CA ALA A 331 -5.84 16.28 2.43
C ALA A 331 -6.73 17.51 2.56
N ALA A 332 -8.03 17.25 2.59
CA ALA A 332 -9.07 18.25 2.84
C ALA A 332 -10.09 17.69 3.84
N PRO A 333 -10.90 18.53 4.51
CA PRO A 333 -11.80 18.07 5.57
C PRO A 333 -12.79 17.04 5.04
N GLN A 334 -12.94 15.91 5.76
CA GLN A 334 -13.87 14.83 5.42
C GLN A 334 -15.02 14.68 6.44
N SER A 335 -14.98 15.44 7.54
CA SER A 335 -15.96 15.37 8.62
C SER A 335 -16.39 16.78 9.06
N PRO A 336 -17.70 17.01 9.29
CA PRO A 336 -18.79 16.07 9.06
C PRO A 336 -19.05 15.83 7.56
N PRO A 337 -19.64 14.69 7.15
CA PRO A 337 -19.76 14.30 5.73
C PRO A 337 -20.45 15.34 4.84
N GLU A 338 -21.43 16.07 5.37
CA GLU A 338 -22.14 17.15 4.66
C GLU A 338 -21.27 18.38 4.36
N LEU A 339 -20.13 18.51 5.04
CA LEU A 339 -19.13 19.56 4.83
C LEU A 339 -17.82 19.01 4.23
N ALA A 340 -17.80 17.76 3.79
CA ALA A 340 -16.62 17.16 3.20
C ALA A 340 -16.21 17.89 1.91
N VAL A 341 -14.93 18.23 1.80
CA VAL A 341 -14.32 18.74 0.57
C VAL A 341 -13.74 17.54 -0.16
N ARG A 342 -14.22 17.32 -1.38
CA ARG A 342 -13.76 16.18 -2.18
C ARG A 342 -12.54 16.56 -2.98
N VAL A 343 -11.54 15.69 -2.94
CA VAL A 343 -10.34 15.77 -3.77
C VAL A 343 -10.57 14.89 -4.99
N SER A 344 -10.46 15.47 -6.18
CA SER A 344 -10.61 14.73 -7.44
C SER A 344 -9.28 14.07 -7.80
N GLY A 345 -9.32 12.78 -8.15
CA GLY A 345 -8.13 12.00 -8.49
C GLY A 345 -7.34 11.52 -7.27
N ALA A 346 -6.09 11.12 -7.49
CA ALA A 346 -5.24 10.57 -6.43
C ALA A 346 -4.82 11.67 -5.42
N PRO A 347 -5.12 11.50 -4.12
CA PRO A 347 -4.72 12.45 -3.10
C PRO A 347 -3.22 12.41 -2.79
N SER A 348 -2.55 11.30 -3.09
CA SER A 348 -1.11 11.12 -2.90
C SER A 348 -0.45 10.78 -4.24
N ARG A 349 0.72 11.37 -4.49
CA ARG A 349 1.51 11.20 -5.72
C ARG A 349 3.00 11.18 -5.39
N LEU A 350 3.79 10.40 -6.10
CA LEU A 350 5.24 10.48 -6.06
C LEU A 350 5.76 11.41 -7.17
N ILE A 351 6.33 12.55 -6.78
CA ILE A 351 6.71 13.62 -7.72
C ILE A 351 8.20 13.51 -8.05
N TYR A 352 8.52 13.25 -9.32
CA TYR A 352 9.88 13.37 -9.83
C TYR A 352 10.30 14.85 -9.91
N LEU A 353 11.43 15.18 -9.31
CA LEU A 353 12.11 16.46 -9.46
C LEU A 353 13.48 16.22 -10.12
N PRO A 354 13.79 16.87 -11.25
CA PRO A 354 15.14 16.83 -11.79
C PRO A 354 16.11 17.58 -10.84
N PRO A 355 17.44 17.45 -11.04
CA PRO A 355 18.43 18.23 -10.29
C PRO A 355 18.11 19.73 -10.26
N ASN A 356 18.01 20.31 -9.06
CA ASN A 356 17.60 21.70 -8.79
C ASN A 356 16.26 22.08 -9.43
N GLY A 357 15.40 21.10 -9.68
CA GLY A 357 14.12 21.26 -10.33
C GLY A 357 12.99 21.46 -9.35
N ASP A 358 12.10 22.39 -9.69
CA ASP A 358 10.84 22.60 -8.99
C ASP A 358 9.70 21.88 -9.72
N ALA A 359 8.62 21.58 -9.02
CA ALA A 359 7.38 21.09 -9.59
C ALA A 359 6.18 21.87 -9.06
N LEU A 360 5.18 22.03 -9.92
CA LEU A 360 3.86 22.53 -9.57
C LEU A 360 2.86 21.38 -9.69
N GLN A 361 2.16 21.07 -8.62
CA GLN A 361 1.15 20.02 -8.57
C GLN A 361 -0.21 20.60 -8.27
N GLU A 362 -1.21 20.14 -9.01
CA GLU A 362 -2.58 20.64 -8.89
C GLU A 362 -3.53 19.54 -8.45
N TRP A 363 -4.42 19.91 -7.52
CA TRP A 363 -5.58 19.11 -7.10
C TRP A 363 -6.85 19.90 -7.37
N SER A 364 -7.81 19.24 -8.02
CA SER A 364 -9.14 19.79 -8.22
C SER A 364 -10.03 19.39 -7.04
N LEU A 365 -10.61 20.38 -6.38
CA LEU A 365 -11.44 20.23 -5.21
C LEU A 365 -12.89 20.54 -5.55
N VAL A 366 -13.81 19.81 -4.93
CA VAL A 366 -15.24 20.13 -4.97
C VAL A 366 -15.73 20.39 -3.55
N PHE A 367 -16.16 21.62 -3.30
CA PHE A 367 -16.64 22.08 -2.00
C PHE A 367 -18.08 21.63 -1.74
N PRO A 368 -18.51 21.51 -0.47
CA PRO A 368 -19.83 21.02 -0.13
C PRO A 368 -20.94 21.97 -0.60
N THR A 369 -22.10 21.42 -0.90
CA THR A 369 -23.32 22.17 -1.25
C THR A 369 -24.12 22.63 -0.02
N ALA A 370 -23.86 22.03 1.15
CA ALA A 370 -24.63 22.24 2.38
C ALA A 370 -24.20 23.49 3.19
N LEU A 371 -23.72 24.55 2.53
CA LEU A 371 -23.38 25.80 3.21
C LEU A 371 -24.65 26.55 3.61
N GLN A 372 -24.77 26.90 4.89
CA GLN A 372 -25.93 27.63 5.40
C GLN A 372 -25.77 29.14 5.26
N SER A 373 -26.90 29.84 5.13
CA SER A 373 -26.92 31.31 5.15
C SER A 373 -26.46 31.82 6.52
N ASN A 374 -25.69 32.92 6.55
CA ASN A 374 -25.14 33.57 7.76
C ASN A 374 -24.01 32.80 8.49
N TYR A 375 -23.53 31.68 7.95
CA TYR A 375 -22.36 30.98 8.47
C TYR A 375 -21.14 31.25 7.59
N VAL A 376 -19.96 31.23 8.22
CA VAL A 376 -18.67 31.24 7.56
C VAL A 376 -17.96 29.94 7.93
N TYR A 377 -17.61 29.15 6.93
CA TYR A 377 -16.94 27.87 7.10
C TYR A 377 -15.45 28.02 6.79
N ASN A 378 -14.58 27.47 7.63
CA ASN A 378 -13.14 27.47 7.38
C ASN A 378 -12.70 26.05 7.00
N PHE A 379 -12.45 25.84 5.72
CA PHE A 379 -11.94 24.57 5.21
C PHE A 379 -10.40 24.59 5.27
N THR A 380 -9.84 23.85 6.22
CA THR A 380 -8.38 23.68 6.33
C THR A 380 -7.91 22.62 5.34
N LEU A 381 -7.10 23.04 4.38
CA LEU A 381 -6.39 22.18 3.43
C LEU A 381 -5.00 21.87 3.98
N GLU A 382 -4.54 20.64 3.81
CA GLU A 382 -3.19 20.20 4.15
C GLU A 382 -2.50 19.66 2.90
N ALA A 383 -1.25 20.08 2.66
CA ALA A 383 -0.32 19.37 1.80
C ALA A 383 0.86 18.90 2.67
N SER A 384 1.25 17.64 2.52
CA SER A 384 2.30 17.03 3.34
C SER A 384 3.22 16.12 2.54
N THR A 385 4.45 16.01 3.03
CA THR A 385 5.51 15.11 2.56
C THR A 385 6.29 14.62 3.77
N LEU A 386 7.40 13.90 3.56
CA LEU A 386 8.30 13.57 4.67
C LEU A 386 8.82 14.86 5.31
N GLY A 387 8.78 14.94 6.64
CA GLY A 387 9.28 16.05 7.45
C GLY A 387 8.52 17.37 7.33
N GLN A 388 7.50 17.49 6.50
CA GLN A 388 6.81 18.77 6.27
C GLN A 388 5.30 18.63 6.11
N ARG A 389 4.57 19.53 6.78
CA ARG A 389 3.14 19.79 6.57
C ARG A 389 2.92 21.29 6.39
N VAL A 390 2.18 21.65 5.35
CA VAL A 390 1.75 23.04 5.13
C VAL A 390 0.24 23.09 5.07
N TYR A 391 -0.32 24.18 5.59
CA TYR A 391 -1.74 24.38 5.72
C TYR A 391 -2.18 25.65 4.98
N SER A 392 -3.40 25.62 4.46
CA SER A 392 -4.10 26.80 3.98
C SER A 392 -5.57 26.72 4.36
N VAL A 393 -6.22 27.87 4.52
CA VAL A 393 -7.64 27.95 4.90
C VAL A 393 -8.42 28.60 3.78
N VAL A 394 -9.50 27.94 3.37
CA VAL A 394 -10.47 28.43 2.39
C VAL A 394 -11.77 28.78 3.09
N GLU A 395 -12.28 29.99 2.86
CA GLU A 395 -13.52 30.45 3.48
C GLU A 395 -14.74 30.06 2.63
N GLY A 396 -15.62 29.21 3.15
CA GLY A 396 -16.89 28.85 2.54
C GLY A 396 -18.02 29.79 2.95
N ARG A 397 -18.74 30.36 1.98
CA ARG A 397 -20.00 31.07 2.25
C ARG A 397 -21.04 30.79 1.18
N ARG A 398 -22.30 30.80 1.59
CA ARG A 398 -23.43 30.53 0.68
C ARG A 398 -23.66 31.62 -0.37
N ASP A 399 -23.29 32.87 -0.06
CA ASP A 399 -23.51 34.04 -0.91
C ASP A 399 -22.43 34.24 -1.99
N VAL A 400 -21.38 33.41 -2.00
CA VAL A 400 -20.36 33.43 -3.04
C VAL A 400 -20.94 32.86 -4.34
N PRO A 401 -20.93 33.62 -5.46
CA PRO A 401 -21.40 33.12 -6.76
C PRO A 401 -20.60 31.92 -7.23
N VAL A 402 -21.28 30.89 -7.74
CA VAL A 402 -20.66 29.67 -8.29
C VAL A 402 -21.08 29.50 -9.73
N SER A 403 -20.12 29.18 -10.59
CA SER A 403 -20.41 28.73 -11.96
C SER A 403 -20.69 27.23 -11.92
N TYR A 404 -21.87 26.82 -12.38
CA TYR A 404 -22.25 25.42 -12.40
C TYR A 404 -21.85 24.75 -13.72
N SER A 405 -21.21 23.58 -13.63
CA SER A 405 -20.83 22.74 -14.75
C SER A 405 -21.22 21.29 -14.49
N GLN A 406 -21.73 20.63 -15.54
CA GLN A 406 -21.74 19.17 -15.62
C GLN A 406 -20.41 18.77 -16.27
N GLU A 407 -19.64 17.94 -15.57
CA GLU A 407 -18.42 17.37 -16.12
C GLU A 407 -18.46 15.88 -15.83
N LEU A 408 -18.79 15.09 -16.84
CA LEU A 408 -18.82 13.64 -16.73
C LEU A 408 -17.50 13.03 -17.17
N SER A 409 -17.20 11.85 -16.64
CA SER A 409 -16.09 11.01 -17.05
C SER A 409 -16.49 9.54 -17.02
N LEU A 410 -15.90 8.76 -17.92
CA LEU A 410 -15.91 7.30 -17.88
C LEU A 410 -14.67 6.85 -17.12
N GLU A 411 -14.86 6.29 -15.93
CA GLU A 411 -13.74 5.93 -15.05
C GLU A 411 -13.26 4.50 -15.31
N LYS A 412 -14.18 3.61 -15.69
CA LYS A 412 -13.88 2.19 -15.92
C LYS A 412 -14.81 1.58 -16.95
N LEU A 413 -14.27 0.65 -17.73
CA LEU A 413 -15.01 -0.31 -18.54
C LEU A 413 -14.54 -1.71 -18.17
N GLU A 414 -15.48 -2.56 -17.77
CA GLU A 414 -15.22 -3.96 -17.48
C GLU A 414 -16.22 -4.82 -18.24
N SER A 415 -15.77 -6.00 -18.65
CA SER A 415 -16.64 -6.98 -19.28
C SER A 415 -16.48 -8.33 -18.62
N GLU A 416 -17.58 -9.03 -18.43
CA GLU A 416 -17.61 -10.40 -17.95
C GLU A 416 -18.59 -11.24 -18.76
N LEU A 417 -18.36 -12.55 -18.78
CA LEU A 417 -19.36 -13.53 -19.21
C LEU A 417 -20.10 -14.03 -17.97
N LYS A 418 -21.40 -13.76 -17.89
CA LYS A 418 -22.24 -14.19 -16.76
C LYS A 418 -23.52 -14.82 -17.29
N ASP A 419 -23.80 -16.05 -16.89
CA ASP A 419 -25.02 -16.80 -17.26
C ASP A 419 -25.29 -16.86 -18.78
N GLY A 420 -24.23 -16.96 -19.60
CA GLY A 420 -24.36 -16.98 -21.07
C GLY A 420 -24.63 -15.61 -21.69
N MET A 421 -24.48 -14.53 -20.93
CA MET A 421 -24.56 -13.15 -21.40
C MET A 421 -23.19 -12.47 -21.29
N PHE A 422 -22.86 -11.66 -22.27
CA PHE A 422 -21.76 -10.70 -22.19
C PHE A 422 -22.25 -9.46 -21.45
N VAL A 423 -21.75 -9.23 -20.25
CA VAL A 423 -22.11 -8.08 -19.41
C VAL A 423 -20.98 -7.06 -19.49
N LEU A 424 -21.27 -5.86 -19.95
CA LEU A 424 -20.37 -4.71 -19.91
C LEU A 424 -20.81 -3.78 -18.79
N SER A 425 -19.90 -3.46 -17.87
CA SER A 425 -20.08 -2.47 -16.80
C SER A 425 -19.31 -1.20 -17.14
N ALA A 426 -20.02 -0.09 -17.31
CA ALA A 426 -19.45 1.24 -17.50
C ALA A 426 -19.59 2.06 -16.22
N VAL A 427 -18.47 2.41 -15.58
CA VAL A 427 -18.48 3.25 -14.37
C VAL A 427 -18.39 4.70 -14.79
N VAL A 428 -19.47 5.46 -14.56
CA VAL A 428 -19.57 6.87 -14.92
C VAL A 428 -19.52 7.72 -13.65
N ARG A 429 -18.67 8.76 -13.66
CA ARG A 429 -18.53 9.72 -12.57
C ARG A 429 -19.03 11.09 -13.02
N ASN A 430 -19.65 11.82 -12.11
CA ASN A 430 -19.87 13.27 -12.25
C ASN A 430 -18.77 14.03 -11.50
N ARG A 431 -17.79 14.56 -12.23
CA ARG A 431 -16.73 15.45 -11.72
C ARG A 431 -17.19 16.91 -11.59
N GLY A 432 -18.33 17.24 -12.20
CA GLY A 432 -18.94 18.56 -12.12
C GLY A 432 -19.52 18.88 -10.75
N ASN A 433 -20.01 20.11 -10.61
CA ASN A 433 -20.56 20.63 -9.35
C ASN A 433 -22.08 20.74 -9.30
N MET A 434 -22.77 20.29 -10.35
CA MET A 434 -24.23 20.16 -10.36
C MET A 434 -24.65 18.72 -10.66
N GLN A 435 -25.85 18.34 -10.22
CA GLN A 435 -26.42 17.04 -10.56
C GLN A 435 -26.49 16.87 -12.08
N ALA A 436 -26.04 15.70 -12.55
CA ALA A 436 -26.04 15.32 -13.95
C ALA A 436 -26.93 14.10 -14.16
N ASN A 437 -27.60 14.03 -15.30
CA ASN A 437 -28.45 12.90 -15.67
C ASN A 437 -28.02 12.32 -17.03
N PRO A 438 -26.79 11.81 -17.18
CA PRO A 438 -26.34 11.30 -18.47
C PRO A 438 -27.16 10.12 -18.96
N ASN A 439 -27.33 10.09 -20.28
CA ASN A 439 -27.69 8.89 -21.01
C ASN A 439 -26.41 8.14 -21.40
N VAL A 440 -26.18 6.98 -20.78
CA VAL A 440 -25.05 6.10 -21.06
C VAL A 440 -25.51 5.04 -22.06
N ILE A 441 -24.82 4.96 -23.20
CA ILE A 441 -25.22 4.16 -24.35
C ILE A 441 -24.07 3.21 -24.67
N CYS A 442 -24.30 1.91 -24.63
CA CYS A 442 -23.35 0.92 -25.12
C CYS A 442 -23.80 0.40 -26.48
N VAL A 443 -22.88 0.38 -27.45
CA VAL A 443 -23.08 -0.21 -28.77
C VAL A 443 -22.11 -1.37 -28.92
N LEU A 444 -22.64 -2.57 -29.12
CA LEU A 444 -21.88 -3.80 -29.37
C LEU A 444 -22.37 -4.40 -30.69
N GLU A 445 -21.49 -4.57 -31.67
CA GLU A 445 -21.80 -5.19 -32.98
C GLU A 445 -23.06 -4.63 -33.67
N GLY A 446 -23.32 -3.32 -33.52
CA GLY A 446 -24.49 -2.65 -34.11
C GLY A 446 -25.77 -2.71 -33.26
N VAL A 447 -25.78 -3.45 -32.16
CA VAL A 447 -26.87 -3.44 -31.17
C VAL A 447 -26.57 -2.40 -30.09
N SER A 448 -27.52 -1.50 -29.82
CA SER A 448 -27.38 -0.47 -28.79
C SER A 448 -28.29 -0.71 -27.60
N GLN A 449 -27.75 -0.59 -26.39
CA GLN A 449 -28.52 -0.44 -25.14
C GLN A 449 -28.19 0.91 -24.51
N SER A 450 -29.15 1.50 -23.79
CA SER A 450 -28.96 2.79 -23.14
C SER A 450 -29.63 2.83 -21.78
N SER A 451 -29.04 3.56 -20.84
CA SER A 451 -29.59 3.79 -19.51
C SER A 451 -29.32 5.22 -19.06
N VAL A 452 -30.33 5.86 -18.47
CA VAL A 452 -30.17 7.19 -17.85
C VAL A 452 -29.87 7.01 -16.39
N VAL A 453 -28.81 7.67 -15.92
CA VAL A 453 -28.38 7.61 -14.52
C VAL A 453 -28.33 9.00 -13.91
N SER A 454 -28.94 9.17 -12.74
CA SER A 454 -28.82 10.41 -11.96
C SER A 454 -27.56 10.34 -11.10
N LEU A 455 -26.63 11.26 -11.32
CA LEU A 455 -25.37 11.39 -10.60
C LEU A 455 -25.33 12.73 -9.88
N ALA A 456 -25.35 12.70 -8.55
CA ALA A 456 -24.99 13.87 -7.75
C ALA A 456 -23.54 14.30 -8.10
N PRO A 457 -23.15 15.56 -7.87
CA PRO A 457 -21.74 15.96 -7.93
C PRO A 457 -20.87 14.95 -7.21
N GLY A 458 -19.73 14.53 -7.77
CA GLY A 458 -18.78 13.54 -7.25
C GLY A 458 -19.28 12.09 -7.17
N GLU A 459 -20.54 11.80 -7.50
CA GLU A 459 -21.07 10.44 -7.47
C GLU A 459 -20.51 9.61 -8.64
N GLU A 460 -20.23 8.34 -8.36
CA GLU A 460 -19.99 7.30 -9.35
C GLU A 460 -21.12 6.30 -9.37
N ARG A 461 -21.48 5.84 -10.57
CA ARG A 461 -22.36 4.70 -10.69
C ARG A 461 -21.95 3.79 -11.84
N ALA A 462 -21.96 2.49 -11.57
CA ALA A 462 -21.84 1.47 -12.58
C ALA A 462 -23.16 1.35 -13.37
N VAL A 463 -23.07 1.40 -14.68
CA VAL A 463 -24.17 1.16 -15.61
C VAL A 463 -23.84 -0.12 -16.37
N GLN A 464 -24.67 -1.14 -16.17
CA GLN A 464 -24.47 -2.45 -16.78
C GLN A 464 -25.33 -2.62 -18.03
N PHE A 465 -24.74 -3.24 -19.04
CA PHE A 465 -25.37 -3.60 -20.30
C PHE A 465 -25.16 -5.10 -20.53
N ALA A 466 -26.23 -5.83 -20.80
CA ALA A 466 -26.16 -7.28 -20.97
C ALA A 466 -26.56 -7.65 -22.40
N PHE A 467 -25.63 -8.27 -23.13
CA PHE A 467 -25.80 -8.74 -24.50
C PHE A 467 -25.78 -10.27 -24.52
N PRO A 468 -26.46 -10.91 -25.48
CA PRO A 468 -26.27 -12.35 -25.73
C PRO A 468 -24.78 -12.66 -25.92
N ALA A 469 -24.29 -13.77 -25.36
CA ALA A 469 -22.89 -14.17 -25.52
C ALA A 469 -22.50 -14.19 -27.02
N PRO A 470 -21.52 -13.38 -27.43
CA PRO A 470 -21.02 -13.36 -28.80
C PRO A 470 -20.36 -14.68 -29.15
N ASN A 471 -20.52 -15.12 -30.41
CA ASN A 471 -19.86 -16.33 -30.91
C ASN A 471 -18.35 -16.13 -31.16
N ALA A 472 -17.87 -14.88 -31.13
CA ALA A 472 -16.48 -14.53 -31.37
C ALA A 472 -15.64 -14.62 -30.07
N THR A 473 -14.35 -14.93 -30.21
CA THR A 473 -13.36 -14.90 -29.10
C THR A 473 -12.98 -13.48 -28.70
N THR A 474 -13.39 -12.49 -29.49
CA THR A 474 -13.09 -11.08 -29.26
C THR A 474 -14.27 -10.27 -29.78
N VAL A 475 -14.72 -9.29 -29.01
CA VAL A 475 -15.76 -8.36 -29.44
C VAL A 475 -15.29 -6.93 -29.33
N SER A 476 -15.83 -6.09 -30.19
CA SER A 476 -15.57 -4.66 -30.19
C SER A 476 -16.86 -3.88 -30.16
N GLY A 477 -16.79 -2.72 -29.52
CA GLY A 477 -17.94 -1.85 -29.34
C GLY A 477 -17.51 -0.46 -28.92
N LYS A 478 -18.49 0.33 -28.50
CA LYS A 478 -18.24 1.65 -27.92
C LYS A 478 -19.26 2.00 -26.85
N VAL A 479 -18.81 2.71 -25.83
CA VAL A 479 -19.67 3.37 -24.85
C VAL A 479 -19.70 4.86 -25.14
N ARG A 480 -20.90 5.44 -25.10
CA ARG A 480 -21.15 6.87 -25.27
C ARG A 480 -21.86 7.40 -24.04
N ILE A 481 -21.39 8.50 -23.47
CA ILE A 481 -22.06 9.21 -22.38
C ILE A 481 -22.52 10.54 -22.93
N VAL A 482 -23.82 10.81 -22.86
CA VAL A 482 -24.43 12.03 -23.38
C VAL A 482 -25.16 12.76 -22.26
N SER A 483 -24.76 14.01 -21.99
CA SER A 483 -25.47 14.91 -21.06
C SER A 483 -25.45 16.33 -21.60
N GLY A 484 -26.60 16.82 -22.07
CA GLY A 484 -26.69 18.11 -22.74
C GLY A 484 -25.78 18.16 -23.97
N ALA A 485 -24.84 19.12 -23.99
CA ALA A 485 -23.84 19.26 -25.05
C ALA A 485 -22.59 18.38 -24.86
N GLN A 486 -22.39 17.78 -23.67
CA GLN A 486 -21.26 16.91 -23.42
C GLN A 486 -21.50 15.54 -24.03
N VAL A 487 -20.56 15.08 -24.86
CA VAL A 487 -20.54 13.74 -25.45
C VAL A 487 -19.17 13.14 -25.24
N ILE A 488 -19.11 12.02 -24.52
CA ILE A 488 -17.90 11.22 -24.33
C ILE A 488 -18.11 9.94 -25.13
N GLU A 489 -17.14 9.53 -25.93
CA GLU A 489 -17.19 8.31 -26.71
C GLU A 489 -15.90 7.52 -26.51
N GLN A 490 -16.05 6.30 -26.01
CA GLN A 490 -14.93 5.40 -25.71
C GLN A 490 -15.13 4.07 -26.46
N PRO A 491 -14.32 3.76 -27.49
CA PRO A 491 -14.30 2.43 -28.07
C PRO A 491 -13.68 1.43 -27.09
N PHE A 492 -14.09 0.17 -27.20
CA PHE A 492 -13.50 -0.94 -26.44
C PHE A 492 -13.34 -2.18 -27.32
N VAL A 493 -12.39 -3.03 -26.94
CA VAL A 493 -12.21 -4.39 -27.43
C VAL A 493 -12.09 -5.29 -26.21
N SER A 494 -12.86 -6.37 -26.18
CA SER A 494 -12.87 -7.33 -25.07
C SER A 494 -12.60 -8.73 -25.60
N SER A 495 -11.67 -9.44 -24.96
CA SER A 495 -11.44 -10.86 -25.20
C SER A 495 -12.45 -11.69 -24.41
N ILE A 496 -13.16 -12.56 -25.11
CA ILE A 496 -14.12 -13.50 -24.54
C ILE A 496 -13.39 -14.80 -24.29
N THR A 497 -12.75 -14.91 -23.13
CA THR A 497 -12.22 -16.19 -22.64
C THR A 497 -13.35 -16.93 -21.92
N LYS A 498 -13.50 -18.23 -22.20
CA LYS A 498 -14.37 -19.14 -21.45
C LYS A 498 -13.77 -19.41 -20.06
N GLU A 499 -13.61 -18.38 -19.26
CA GLU A 499 -13.24 -18.50 -17.86
C GLU A 499 -13.86 -17.31 -17.14
N SER A 500 -15.02 -17.59 -16.55
CA SER A 500 -15.44 -16.92 -15.34
C SER A 500 -14.27 -16.87 -14.37
N VAL A 501 -13.67 -15.70 -14.15
CA VAL A 501 -13.02 -15.43 -12.87
C VAL A 501 -14.15 -15.18 -11.88
N VAL A 502 -14.82 -16.27 -11.50
CA VAL A 502 -15.60 -16.34 -10.28
C VAL A 502 -14.60 -16.76 -9.22
N TYR A 503 -14.36 -15.87 -8.26
CA TYR A 503 -13.96 -16.32 -6.94
C TYR A 503 -15.07 -17.24 -6.42
N GLU A 504 -14.84 -18.54 -6.50
CA GLU A 504 -15.63 -19.48 -5.74
C GLU A 504 -15.12 -19.39 -4.29
N LYS A 505 -15.86 -18.64 -3.47
CA LYS A 505 -15.83 -18.86 -2.03
C LYS A 505 -16.09 -20.36 -1.85
N GLN A 506 -15.13 -21.06 -1.23
CA GLN A 506 -15.33 -22.45 -0.82
C GLN A 506 -16.74 -22.60 -0.20
N PRO A 507 -17.50 -23.64 -0.58
CA PRO A 507 -18.78 -23.88 0.06
C PRO A 507 -18.55 -24.05 1.56
N ALA A 508 -19.33 -23.32 2.34
CA ALA A 508 -19.40 -23.51 3.77
C ALA A 508 -19.78 -24.98 4.03
N ASP A 509 -18.87 -25.69 4.70
CA ASP A 509 -19.14 -26.96 5.35
C ASP A 509 -20.35 -26.77 6.28
N ASP A 510 -21.41 -27.52 6.02
CA ASP A 510 -22.63 -27.58 6.83
C ASP A 510 -22.28 -28.07 8.24
N ARG A 511 -22.08 -27.14 9.17
CA ARG A 511 -22.19 -27.39 10.62
C ARG A 511 -23.14 -26.37 11.24
N PRO A 512 -24.30 -26.80 11.78
CA PRO A 512 -25.30 -25.87 12.31
C PRO A 512 -24.98 -25.43 13.75
N LEU A 513 -25.40 -24.20 14.08
CA LEU A 513 -25.82 -23.75 15.42
C LEU A 513 -24.76 -23.79 16.57
N VAL A 514 -23.72 -22.97 16.52
CA VAL A 514 -22.96 -22.58 17.75
C VAL A 514 -22.62 -21.09 17.82
N VAL A 515 -22.54 -20.38 16.69
CA VAL A 515 -22.02 -18.99 16.69
C VAL A 515 -23.03 -17.95 17.20
N ALA A 516 -24.33 -18.16 17.05
CA ALA A 516 -25.36 -17.22 17.54
C ALA A 516 -25.53 -17.24 19.08
N ALA A 517 -25.10 -18.31 19.76
CA ALA A 517 -25.19 -18.40 21.23
C ALA A 517 -24.04 -17.66 21.93
N LEU A 518 -22.85 -17.61 21.31
CA LEU A 518 -21.67 -16.96 21.88
C LEU A 518 -21.76 -15.43 21.85
N THR A 519 -22.37 -14.83 20.83
CA THR A 519 -22.53 -13.37 20.74
C THR A 519 -23.50 -12.84 21.80
N ILE A 520 -24.54 -13.62 22.15
CA ILE A 520 -25.51 -13.26 23.20
C ILE A 520 -24.89 -13.44 24.60
N ILE A 521 -24.05 -14.46 24.80
CA ILE A 521 -23.36 -14.69 26.09
C ILE A 521 -22.30 -13.59 26.36
N VAL A 522 -21.58 -13.14 25.34
CA VAL A 522 -20.60 -12.04 25.49
C VAL A 522 -21.30 -10.72 25.84
N VAL A 523 -22.40 -10.37 25.18
CA VAL A 523 -23.16 -9.14 25.48
C VAL A 523 -23.79 -9.17 26.89
N ILE A 524 -24.28 -10.34 27.35
CA ILE A 524 -24.82 -10.49 28.71
C ILE A 524 -23.72 -10.41 29.77
N LEU A 525 -22.52 -10.97 29.53
CA LEU A 525 -21.39 -10.89 30.45
C LEU A 525 -20.79 -9.47 30.54
N THR A 526 -20.73 -8.73 29.42
CA THR A 526 -20.27 -7.33 29.41
C THR A 526 -21.23 -6.41 30.16
N LEU A 527 -22.55 -6.61 30.02
CA LEU A 527 -23.56 -5.84 30.77
C LEU A 527 -23.61 -6.21 32.27
N PHE A 528 -23.25 -7.45 32.64
CA PHE A 528 -23.18 -7.87 34.04
C PHE A 528 -21.93 -7.29 34.75
N PHE A 529 -20.82 -7.12 34.03
CA PHE A 529 -19.59 -6.51 34.58
C PHE A 529 -19.71 -4.99 34.76
N LEU A 530 -20.37 -4.29 33.84
CA LEU A 530 -20.59 -2.83 33.94
C LEU A 530 -21.53 -2.43 35.10
N LYS A 531 -22.37 -3.35 35.60
CA LYS A 531 -23.26 -3.09 36.74
C LYS A 531 -22.59 -3.27 38.11
N LYS A 532 -21.42 -3.93 38.17
CA LYS A 532 -20.69 -4.20 39.43
C LYS A 532 -19.59 -3.19 39.77
N LEU A 533 -19.24 -2.28 38.85
CA LEU A 533 -18.27 -1.20 39.09
C LEU A 533 -19.00 0.13 39.34
N ARG A 534 -19.71 0.23 40.47
CA ARG A 534 -20.03 1.52 41.08
C ARG A 534 -18.98 1.82 42.16
N LEU A 535 -17.93 2.54 41.80
CA LEU A 535 -17.09 3.23 42.77
C LEU A 535 -17.73 4.60 43.07
N PRO A 536 -17.79 5.03 44.34
CA PRO A 536 -18.42 6.30 44.70
C PRO A 536 -17.53 7.47 44.30
N TYR A 537 -18.11 8.39 43.53
CA TYR A 537 -17.56 9.69 43.18
C TYR A 537 -17.39 10.54 44.46
N ARG A 538 -16.18 11.03 44.75
CA ARG A 538 -15.94 12.15 45.68
C ARG A 538 -15.42 13.33 44.86
N PRO A 539 -16.01 14.53 44.98
CA PRO A 539 -15.61 15.68 44.18
C PRO A 539 -14.40 16.37 44.79
N LEU A 540 -13.45 16.74 43.94
CA LEU A 540 -12.90 18.10 43.82
C LEU A 540 -12.34 18.28 42.41
#